data_AF-A0A6P1ACH5-F1
#
_entry.id   AF-A0A6P1ACH5-F1
#
_cell.length_a   1.000
_cell.length_b   1.000
_cell.length_c   1.000
_cell.angle_alpha   90.00
_cell.angle_beta   90.00
_cell.angle_gamma   90.00
#
_symmetry.space_group_name_H-M   'P 1'
#
loop_
_entity.id
_entity.type
_entity.pdbx_description
1 polymer ?
#
loop_
_entity_poly.entity_id
_entity_poly.type
_entity_poly.pdbx_seq_one_letter_code
_entity_poly.pdbx_strand_id
1 'polypeptide(L)'
;MGQEERDRTIKALCEVAKTSDVEEAFRILNSQTKLILRGQIISDLNPLRSLVNPTSLSMQGNHVRKLSFGNSHSNLKYLYLCCNQITDLTPLRSLSHLESLWLSGNQISDLTPLEVLINLRSLGLSTNQISDLIPLRSFSHLESLWLDGNQISDLTPLEVLINLRSLGLSTNQISDLTPLISLVNLEYLSLSDNQISDLTPLKSLPKLKTFSIFYTELPRKYWTRIDEWKPEWLLTEKNAEVRRVLIQQIGYEKICSELGATEVDAWREYVLFRIDAEIDEEPIFLLKMIDPSTNDIYFLRVPPNLDSAREAIRWLNHGVDPEEFAVET
;
A
#
# COMPACT_ATOMS: atom_id res chain seq x y z
N MET A 1 -27.71 24.66 0.58
CA MET A 1 -26.60 23.70 0.65
C MET A 1 -25.44 24.26 1.47
N GLY A 2 -24.80 25.37 1.05
CA GLY A 2 -23.61 25.88 1.77
C GLY A 2 -23.79 26.29 3.24
N GLN A 3 -24.95 26.83 3.64
CA GLN A 3 -25.16 27.21 5.05
C GLN A 3 -25.25 25.98 5.98
N GLU A 4 -25.87 24.90 5.53
CA GLU A 4 -25.98 23.66 6.32
C GLU A 4 -24.62 22.99 6.51
N GLU A 5 -23.79 22.96 5.47
CA GLU A 5 -22.42 22.43 5.54
C GLU A 5 -21.54 23.24 6.48
N ARG A 6 -21.69 24.56 6.43
CA ARG A 6 -21.04 25.49 7.35
C ARG A 6 -21.47 25.22 8.81
N ASP A 7 -22.76 25.05 9.05
CA ASP A 7 -23.32 24.82 10.39
C ASP A 7 -22.86 23.46 10.97
N ARG A 8 -22.72 22.42 10.13
CA ARG A 8 -22.12 21.14 10.56
C ARG A 8 -20.69 21.33 11.05
N THR A 9 -19.90 22.13 10.33
CA THR A 9 -18.51 22.40 10.70
C THR A 9 -18.44 23.20 12.00
N ILE A 10 -19.31 24.20 12.20
CA ILE A 10 -19.39 24.95 13.45
C ILE A 10 -19.79 24.03 14.61
N LYS A 11 -20.79 23.16 14.40
CA LYS A 11 -21.22 22.17 15.39
C LYS A 11 -20.06 21.24 15.79
N ALA A 12 -19.31 20.74 14.81
CA ALA A 12 -18.13 19.92 15.04
C ALA A 12 -17.06 20.64 15.88
N LEU A 13 -16.84 21.93 15.62
CA LEU A 13 -15.91 22.76 16.41
C LEU A 13 -16.40 22.92 17.86
N CYS A 14 -17.69 23.21 18.05
CA CYS A 14 -18.32 23.30 19.37
C CYS A 14 -18.21 21.98 20.16
N GLU A 15 -18.43 20.83 19.50
CA GLU A 15 -18.27 19.50 20.10
C GLU A 15 -16.84 19.26 20.59
N VAL A 16 -15.84 19.56 19.76
CA VAL A 16 -14.42 19.42 20.13
C VAL A 16 -14.04 20.37 21.27
N ALA A 17 -14.56 21.60 21.25
CA ALA A 17 -14.34 22.59 22.30
C ALA A 17 -15.17 22.32 23.57
N LYS A 18 -16.10 21.36 23.55
CA LYS A 18 -17.01 21.01 24.65
C LYS A 18 -17.84 22.20 25.15
N THR A 19 -18.30 23.04 24.23
CA THR A 19 -19.15 24.19 24.54
C THR A 19 -20.22 24.37 23.46
N SER A 20 -21.39 24.88 23.84
CA SER A 20 -22.44 25.27 22.90
C SER A 20 -22.30 26.72 22.41
N ASP A 21 -21.39 27.50 23.01
CA ASP A 21 -21.10 28.88 22.60
C ASP A 21 -20.03 28.87 21.49
N VAL A 22 -20.38 29.43 20.33
CA VAL A 22 -19.51 29.45 19.15
C VAL A 22 -18.28 30.32 19.37
N GLU A 23 -18.42 31.49 19.99
CA GLU A 23 -17.29 32.40 20.23
C GLU A 23 -16.33 31.82 21.27
N GLU A 24 -16.87 31.19 22.31
CA GLU A 24 -16.06 30.45 23.29
C GLU A 24 -15.34 29.27 22.63
N ALA A 25 -16.01 28.52 21.74
CA ALA A 25 -15.38 27.43 21.00
C ALA A 25 -14.17 27.92 20.20
N PHE A 26 -14.33 29.01 19.43
CA PHE A 26 -13.21 29.58 18.67
C PHE A 26 -12.09 30.10 19.57
N ARG A 27 -12.39 30.69 20.75
CA ARG A 27 -11.37 31.09 21.73
C ARG A 27 -10.60 29.89 22.28
N ILE A 28 -11.30 28.83 22.69
CA ILE A 28 -10.68 27.60 23.20
C ILE A 28 -9.78 26.98 22.13
N LEU A 29 -10.30 26.79 20.91
CA LEU A 29 -9.56 26.13 19.84
C LEU A 29 -8.37 26.95 19.34
N ASN A 30 -8.47 28.29 19.36
CA ASN A 30 -7.31 29.15 19.08
C ASN A 30 -6.25 29.10 20.19
N SER A 31 -6.53 28.58 21.38
CA SER A 31 -5.46 28.32 22.36
C SER A 31 -4.74 26.98 22.12
N GLN A 32 -5.25 26.15 21.21
CA GLN A 32 -4.76 24.78 20.98
C GLN A 32 -3.81 24.71 19.78
N THR A 33 -2.77 23.90 19.92
CA THR A 33 -1.80 23.61 18.86
C THR A 33 -2.21 22.42 17.98
N LYS A 34 -3.21 21.64 18.40
CA LYS A 34 -3.73 20.48 17.70
C LYS A 34 -5.25 20.54 17.61
N LEU A 35 -5.78 20.36 16.41
CA LEU A 35 -7.22 20.29 16.14
C LEU A 35 -7.55 18.97 15.44
N ILE A 36 -8.50 18.21 15.99
CA ILE A 36 -8.91 16.91 15.49
C ILE A 36 -10.42 16.95 15.21
N LEU A 37 -10.80 16.81 13.94
CA LEU A 37 -12.16 16.85 13.42
C LEU A 37 -12.39 15.60 12.55
N ARG A 38 -12.30 14.40 13.11
CA ARG A 38 -12.37 13.13 12.35
C ARG A 38 -13.80 12.60 12.27
N GLY A 39 -14.22 12.14 11.09
CA GLY A 39 -15.49 11.41 10.95
C GLY A 39 -16.76 12.25 11.17
N GLN A 40 -16.70 13.57 10.96
CA GLN A 40 -17.80 14.50 11.27
C GLN A 40 -18.59 14.95 10.03
N ILE A 41 -18.39 14.30 8.88
CA ILE A 41 -19.12 14.59 7.63
C ILE A 41 -18.90 16.06 7.19
N ILE A 42 -17.72 16.61 7.50
CA ILE A 42 -17.38 18.00 7.18
C ILE A 42 -17.08 18.10 5.68
N SER A 43 -17.69 19.07 4.99
CA SER A 43 -17.39 19.40 3.58
C SER A 43 -16.92 20.84 3.39
N ASP A 44 -17.32 21.78 4.26
CA ASP A 44 -16.93 23.19 4.21
C ASP A 44 -15.83 23.52 5.23
N LEU A 45 -14.66 23.93 4.76
CA LEU A 45 -13.54 24.31 5.62
C LEU A 45 -13.53 25.80 5.98
N ASN A 46 -14.41 26.62 5.43
CA ASN A 46 -14.36 28.08 5.64
C ASN A 46 -14.44 28.50 7.12
N PRO A 47 -15.20 27.84 8.00
CA PRO A 47 -15.17 28.16 9.44
C PRO A 47 -13.79 28.05 10.08
N LEU A 48 -12.87 27.26 9.53
CA LEU A 48 -11.52 27.08 10.06
C LEU A 48 -10.58 28.26 9.75
N ARG A 49 -10.98 29.21 8.89
CA ARG A 49 -10.12 30.34 8.49
C ARG A 49 -9.73 31.25 9.66
N SER A 50 -10.56 31.32 10.70
CA SER A 50 -10.31 32.09 11.93
C SER A 50 -9.41 31.37 12.93
N LEU A 51 -9.06 30.10 12.66
CA LEU A 51 -8.19 29.31 13.52
C LEU A 51 -6.74 29.43 13.02
N VAL A 52 -5.91 30.17 13.75
CA VAL A 52 -4.57 30.59 13.27
C VAL A 52 -3.41 29.91 14.00
N ASN A 53 -3.70 29.31 15.16
CA ASN A 53 -2.69 28.69 16.04
C ASN A 53 -2.46 27.18 15.86
N PRO A 54 -3.37 26.36 15.28
CA PRO A 54 -3.09 24.95 15.12
C PRO A 54 -1.83 24.70 14.29
N THR A 55 -0.87 23.99 14.89
CA THR A 55 0.31 23.44 14.21
C THR A 55 0.03 22.05 13.61
N SER A 56 -1.03 21.40 14.10
CA SER A 56 -1.50 20.10 13.65
C SER A 56 -3.00 20.13 13.43
N LEU A 57 -3.44 19.74 12.23
CA LEU A 57 -4.85 19.64 11.86
C LEU A 57 -5.14 18.25 11.31
N SER A 58 -6.13 17.56 11.89
CA SER A 58 -6.63 16.28 11.39
C SER A 58 -8.09 16.39 11.04
N MET A 59 -8.43 16.08 9.79
CA MET A 59 -9.79 16.02 9.27
C MET A 59 -10.03 14.72 8.49
N GLN A 60 -9.49 13.62 8.99
CA GLN A 60 -9.61 12.31 8.36
C GLN A 60 -11.06 11.81 8.36
N GLY A 61 -11.48 11.16 7.28
CA GLY A 61 -12.80 10.53 7.18
C GLY A 61 -13.95 11.53 7.09
N ASN A 62 -13.76 12.63 6.36
CA ASN A 62 -14.79 13.63 6.12
C ASN A 62 -15.19 13.65 4.63
N HIS A 63 -16.01 14.63 4.23
CA HIS A 63 -16.48 14.80 2.85
C HIS A 63 -15.84 16.04 2.21
N VAL A 64 -14.61 16.37 2.60
CA VAL A 64 -13.90 17.55 2.08
C VAL A 64 -13.58 17.35 0.61
N ARG A 65 -14.07 18.25 -0.24
CA ARG A 65 -13.77 18.30 -1.68
C ARG A 65 -12.84 19.45 -2.03
N LYS A 66 -13.13 20.62 -1.46
CA LYS A 66 -12.41 21.86 -1.72
C LYS A 66 -11.64 22.28 -0.48
N LEU A 67 -10.33 22.35 -0.62
CA LEU A 67 -9.48 22.96 0.40
C LEU A 67 -9.64 24.47 0.36
N SER A 68 -9.57 25.12 1.52
CA SER A 68 -9.70 26.58 1.62
C SER A 68 -8.75 27.18 2.65
N PHE A 69 -7.52 26.67 2.67
CA PHE A 69 -6.43 27.23 3.46
C PHE A 69 -6.01 28.60 2.93
N GLY A 70 -5.54 29.45 3.83
CA GLY A 70 -4.96 30.74 3.49
C GLY A 70 -3.67 30.99 4.27
N ASN A 71 -3.16 32.22 4.20
CA ASN A 71 -1.94 32.62 4.91
C ASN A 71 -2.05 32.48 6.44
N SER A 72 -3.27 32.48 6.99
CA SER A 72 -3.51 32.33 8.42
C SER A 72 -3.14 30.94 8.96
N HIS A 73 -2.96 29.94 8.09
CA HIS A 73 -2.56 28.57 8.45
C HIS A 73 -1.07 28.30 8.22
N SER A 74 -0.24 29.34 8.02
CA SER A 74 1.19 29.20 7.71
C SER A 74 1.99 28.43 8.77
N ASN A 75 1.48 28.35 10.00
CA ASN A 75 2.11 27.62 11.11
C ASN A 75 1.85 26.11 11.09
N LEU A 76 1.02 25.60 10.17
CA LEU A 76 0.75 24.16 10.07
C LEU A 76 2.03 23.40 9.70
N LYS A 77 2.35 22.42 10.53
CA LYS A 77 3.44 21.45 10.33
C LYS A 77 2.90 20.06 9.99
N TYR A 78 1.72 19.71 10.53
CA TYR A 78 1.13 18.38 10.38
C TYR A 78 -0.30 18.50 9.87
N LEU A 79 -0.59 17.93 8.69
CA LEU A 79 -1.90 17.97 8.08
C LEU A 79 -2.36 16.56 7.68
N TYR A 80 -3.48 16.11 8.25
CA TYR A 80 -4.05 14.79 8.01
C TYR A 80 -5.44 14.92 7.38
N LEU A 81 -5.55 14.55 6.11
CA LEU A 81 -6.73 14.69 5.25
C LEU A 81 -7.13 13.35 4.60
N CYS A 82 -6.71 12.22 5.17
CA CYS A 82 -7.03 10.91 4.60
C CYS A 82 -8.54 10.64 4.52
N CYS A 83 -8.96 9.80 3.58
CA CYS A 83 -10.34 9.38 3.38
C CYS A 83 -11.29 10.58 3.22
N ASN A 84 -11.05 11.40 2.20
CA ASN A 84 -11.87 12.55 1.81
C ASN A 84 -12.18 12.45 0.30
N GLN A 85 -12.59 13.55 -0.34
CA GLN A 85 -12.95 13.61 -1.75
C GLN A 85 -12.16 14.72 -2.46
N ILE A 86 -10.92 14.95 -2.03
CA ILE A 86 -10.05 16.03 -2.52
C ILE A 86 -9.49 15.67 -3.89
N THR A 87 -9.51 16.64 -4.80
CA THR A 87 -8.92 16.54 -6.15
C THR A 87 -7.90 17.66 -6.40
N ASP A 88 -8.16 18.86 -5.89
CA ASP A 88 -7.31 20.05 -6.07
C ASP A 88 -6.44 20.33 -4.84
N LEU A 89 -5.12 20.29 -5.04
CA LEU A 89 -4.12 20.57 -4.03
C LEU A 89 -3.58 22.01 -4.07
N THR A 90 -4.03 22.85 -5.01
CA THR A 90 -3.60 24.26 -5.15
C THR A 90 -3.63 25.04 -3.85
N PRO A 91 -4.65 24.91 -2.98
CA PRO A 91 -4.69 25.63 -1.70
C PRO A 91 -3.60 25.23 -0.71
N LEU A 92 -2.89 24.11 -0.92
CA LEU A 92 -1.77 23.70 -0.06
C LEU A 92 -0.49 24.48 -0.33
N ARG A 93 -0.35 25.15 -1.49
CA ARG A 93 0.87 25.90 -1.86
C ARG A 93 1.30 26.92 -0.81
N SER A 94 0.36 27.49 -0.05
CA SER A 94 0.66 28.49 0.99
C SER A 94 1.21 27.87 2.29
N LEU A 95 1.17 26.55 2.46
CA LEU A 95 1.52 25.85 3.70
C LEU A 95 3.00 25.42 3.71
N SER A 96 3.90 26.34 3.37
CA SER A 96 5.34 26.07 3.15
C SER A 96 6.10 25.47 4.35
N HIS A 97 5.52 25.49 5.56
CA HIS A 97 6.12 24.96 6.78
C HIS A 97 5.68 23.52 7.09
N LEU A 98 4.89 22.89 6.21
CA LEU A 98 4.48 21.50 6.39
C LEU A 98 5.69 20.57 6.42
N GLU A 99 5.72 19.74 7.45
CA GLU A 99 6.70 18.66 7.65
C GLU A 99 6.05 17.29 7.41
N SER A 100 4.74 17.16 7.63
CA SER A 100 3.99 15.92 7.42
C SER A 100 2.62 16.18 6.78
N LEU A 101 2.35 15.49 5.67
CA LEU A 101 1.12 15.61 4.91
C LEU A 101 0.55 14.22 4.58
N TRP A 102 -0.69 13.98 4.96
CA TRP A 102 -1.37 12.70 4.71
C TRP A 102 -2.68 12.94 3.96
N LEU A 103 -2.76 12.37 2.76
CA LEU A 103 -3.81 12.57 1.76
C LEU A 103 -4.31 11.23 1.19
N SER A 104 -4.05 10.11 1.88
CA SER A 104 -4.46 8.79 1.40
C SER A 104 -5.97 8.64 1.25
N GLY A 105 -6.45 7.90 0.24
CA GLY A 105 -7.90 7.70 0.03
C GLY A 105 -8.61 8.98 -0.42
N ASN A 106 -8.07 9.64 -1.43
CA ASN A 106 -8.67 10.80 -2.09
C ASN A 106 -8.77 10.54 -3.61
N GLN A 107 -8.96 11.58 -4.42
CA GLN A 107 -9.06 11.49 -5.89
C GLN A 107 -7.98 12.36 -6.56
N ILE A 108 -6.78 12.34 -6.01
CA ILE A 108 -5.65 13.18 -6.44
C ILE A 108 -4.95 12.51 -7.61
N SER A 109 -4.66 13.29 -8.66
CA SER A 109 -3.81 12.87 -9.79
C SER A 109 -2.66 13.84 -10.07
N ASP A 110 -2.83 15.14 -9.78
CA ASP A 110 -1.81 16.17 -9.98
C ASP A 110 -1.11 16.54 -8.65
N LEU A 111 0.21 16.32 -8.60
CA LEU A 111 1.06 16.64 -7.47
C LEU A 111 1.81 17.98 -7.62
N THR A 112 1.72 18.64 -8.78
CA THR A 112 2.42 19.91 -9.08
C THR A 112 2.20 20.98 -8.00
N PRO A 113 1.02 21.12 -7.37
CA PRO A 113 0.85 22.06 -6.27
C PRO A 113 1.72 21.83 -5.04
N LEU A 114 2.25 20.61 -4.86
CA LEU A 114 3.05 20.26 -3.68
C LEU A 114 4.53 20.64 -3.82
N GLU A 115 5.04 20.94 -5.02
CA GLU A 115 6.48 21.18 -5.27
C GLU A 115 7.12 22.26 -4.38
N VAL A 116 6.30 23.20 -3.90
CA VAL A 116 6.74 24.28 -3.02
C VAL A 116 6.91 23.86 -1.55
N LEU A 117 6.46 22.65 -1.18
CA LEU A 117 6.47 22.13 0.20
C LEU A 117 7.79 21.42 0.53
N ILE A 118 8.91 22.11 0.29
CA ILE A 118 10.28 21.56 0.38
C ILE A 118 10.68 21.05 1.77
N ASN A 119 9.93 21.41 2.82
CA ASN A 119 10.18 20.99 4.20
C ASN A 119 9.56 19.63 4.57
N LEU A 120 8.81 19.00 3.65
CA LEU A 120 8.18 17.70 3.90
C LEU A 120 9.21 16.62 4.23
N ARG A 121 8.96 15.91 5.33
CA ARG A 121 9.67 14.71 5.76
C ARG A 121 8.82 13.45 5.61
N SER A 122 7.51 13.58 5.66
CA SER A 122 6.59 12.46 5.49
C SER A 122 5.41 12.83 4.62
N LEU A 123 5.16 12.01 3.60
CA LEU A 123 4.08 12.21 2.64
C LEU A 123 3.30 10.91 2.42
N GLY A 124 2.00 10.93 2.74
CA GLY A 124 1.08 9.81 2.50
C GLY A 124 0.11 10.14 1.37
N LEU A 125 0.16 9.36 0.30
CA LEU A 125 -0.62 9.54 -0.94
C LEU A 125 -1.25 8.22 -1.43
N SER A 126 -1.25 7.16 -0.61
CA SER A 126 -1.82 5.87 -0.98
C SER A 126 -3.31 5.97 -1.36
N THR A 127 -3.79 5.11 -2.26
CA THR A 127 -5.18 5.04 -2.73
C THR A 127 -5.63 6.37 -3.34
N ASN A 128 -4.98 6.76 -4.43
CA ASN A 128 -5.27 7.94 -5.25
C ASN A 128 -5.21 7.55 -6.75
N GLN A 129 -5.06 8.52 -7.65
CA GLN A 129 -5.02 8.34 -9.11
C GLN A 129 -3.71 8.89 -9.69
N ILE A 130 -2.61 8.75 -8.95
CA ILE A 130 -1.31 9.33 -9.30
C ILE A 130 -0.58 8.42 -10.28
N SER A 131 -0.01 9.00 -11.32
CA SER A 131 0.88 8.32 -12.28
C SER A 131 2.20 9.09 -12.49
N ASP A 132 2.15 10.43 -12.45
CA ASP A 132 3.33 11.29 -12.56
C ASP A 132 3.94 11.61 -11.19
N LEU A 133 5.22 11.25 -11.03
CA LEU A 133 6.01 11.51 -9.83
C LEU A 133 7.03 12.65 -9.99
N ILE A 134 7.11 13.31 -11.16
CA ILE A 134 8.04 14.43 -11.41
C ILE A 134 7.99 15.49 -10.29
N PRO A 135 6.81 15.93 -9.80
CA PRO A 135 6.72 16.92 -8.73
C PRO A 135 7.44 16.53 -7.43
N LEU A 136 7.60 15.23 -7.16
CA LEU A 136 8.24 14.74 -5.95
C LEU A 136 9.74 15.04 -5.87
N ARG A 137 10.41 15.31 -7.01
CA ARG A 137 11.85 15.60 -7.09
C ARG A 137 12.29 16.77 -6.19
N SER A 138 11.37 17.67 -5.87
CA SER A 138 11.59 18.83 -5.02
C SER A 138 11.78 18.49 -3.53
N PHE A 139 11.38 17.30 -3.07
CA PHE A 139 11.37 16.96 -1.64
C PHE A 139 12.69 16.37 -1.15
N SER A 140 13.76 17.16 -1.19
CA SER A 140 15.10 16.73 -0.78
C SER A 140 15.22 16.25 0.69
N HIS A 141 14.26 16.60 1.54
CA HIS A 141 14.21 16.20 2.96
C HIS A 141 13.25 15.04 3.27
N LEU A 142 12.64 14.44 2.24
CA LEU A 142 11.64 13.38 2.44
C LEU A 142 12.29 12.11 2.98
N GLU A 143 11.74 11.59 4.06
CA GLU A 143 12.20 10.38 4.75
C GLU A 143 11.19 9.23 4.64
N SER A 144 9.90 9.53 4.48
CA SER A 144 8.84 8.53 4.34
C SER A 144 7.84 8.93 3.26
N LEU A 145 7.59 8.00 2.33
CA LEU A 145 6.69 8.20 1.20
C LEU A 145 5.80 6.98 1.02
N TRP A 146 4.48 7.18 0.99
CA TRP A 146 3.49 6.11 0.83
C TRP A 146 2.64 6.38 -0.40
N LEU A 147 2.75 5.53 -1.41
CA LEU A 147 2.15 5.66 -2.74
C LEU A 147 1.37 4.40 -3.14
N ASP A 148 1.04 3.53 -2.20
CA ASP A 148 0.35 2.26 -2.47
C ASP A 148 -1.01 2.49 -3.13
N GLY A 149 -1.45 1.66 -4.07
CA GLY A 149 -2.77 1.80 -4.71
C GLY A 149 -2.88 3.04 -5.60
N ASN A 150 -1.94 3.23 -6.51
CA ASN A 150 -1.92 4.29 -7.52
C ASN A 150 -1.72 3.69 -8.93
N GLN A 151 -1.35 4.50 -9.92
CA GLN A 151 -1.15 4.11 -11.33
C GLN A 151 0.31 4.38 -11.77
N ILE A 152 1.25 4.14 -10.87
CA ILE A 152 2.67 4.46 -11.07
C ILE A 152 3.35 3.33 -11.85
N SER A 153 4.13 3.68 -12.86
CA SER A 153 5.01 2.75 -13.59
C SER A 153 6.46 3.23 -13.68
N ASP A 154 6.68 4.55 -13.73
CA ASP A 154 8.01 5.16 -13.77
C ASP A 154 8.47 5.63 -12.38
N LEU A 155 9.57 5.05 -11.90
CA LEU A 155 10.20 5.40 -10.62
C LEU A 155 11.39 6.38 -10.77
N THR A 156 11.77 6.76 -11.99
CA THR A 156 12.90 7.67 -12.27
C THR A 156 12.85 8.96 -11.44
N PRO A 157 11.69 9.60 -11.20
CA PRO A 157 11.63 10.79 -10.36
C PRO A 157 12.05 10.59 -8.89
N LEU A 158 12.05 9.35 -8.39
CA LEU A 158 12.44 9.05 -7.01
C LEU A 158 13.96 8.98 -6.82
N GLU A 159 14.76 8.87 -7.88
CA GLU A 159 16.22 8.68 -7.81
C GLU A 159 16.94 9.75 -6.96
N VAL A 160 16.38 10.97 -6.92
CA VAL A 160 16.96 12.12 -6.21
C VAL A 160 16.63 12.12 -4.71
N LEU A 161 15.70 11.29 -4.25
CA LEU A 161 15.18 11.29 -2.88
C LEU A 161 16.05 10.44 -1.94
N ILE A 162 17.35 10.69 -1.94
CA ILE A 162 18.38 9.90 -1.24
C ILE A 162 18.21 9.80 0.28
N ASN A 163 17.34 10.63 0.88
CA ASN A 163 17.03 10.62 2.31
C ASN A 163 15.86 9.68 2.68
N LEU A 164 15.19 9.07 1.69
CA LEU A 164 14.10 8.13 1.94
C LEU A 164 14.59 6.93 2.77
N ARG A 165 13.82 6.62 3.80
CA ARG A 165 13.98 5.44 4.67
C ARG A 165 12.83 4.46 4.51
N SER A 166 11.63 4.96 4.24
CA SER A 166 10.43 4.14 4.08
C SER A 166 9.70 4.50 2.79
N LEU A 167 9.42 3.48 1.97
CA LEU A 167 8.73 3.64 0.69
C LEU A 167 7.65 2.56 0.50
N GLY A 168 6.40 2.98 0.41
CA GLY A 168 5.26 2.13 0.03
C GLY A 168 4.89 2.33 -1.42
N LEU A 169 4.93 1.25 -2.22
CA LEU A 169 4.64 1.24 -3.66
C LEU A 169 3.74 0.06 -4.05
N SER A 170 3.09 -0.60 -3.09
CA SER A 170 2.23 -1.75 -3.39
C SER A 170 1.08 -1.35 -4.33
N THR A 171 0.54 -2.29 -5.11
CA THR A 171 -0.65 -2.07 -5.93
C THR A 171 -0.45 -0.91 -6.90
N ASN A 172 0.54 -1.06 -7.78
CA ASN A 172 0.90 -0.11 -8.85
C ASN A 172 1.20 -0.90 -10.15
N GLN A 173 1.83 -0.26 -11.13
CA GLN A 173 2.17 -0.84 -12.44
C GLN A 173 3.68 -0.86 -12.67
N ILE A 174 4.46 -1.07 -11.60
CA ILE A 174 5.92 -1.01 -11.62
C ILE A 174 6.48 -2.33 -12.13
N SER A 175 7.48 -2.25 -13.01
CA SER A 175 8.23 -3.41 -13.50
C SER A 175 9.75 -3.23 -13.39
N ASP A 176 10.26 -2.00 -13.43
CA ASP A 176 11.67 -1.66 -13.29
C ASP A 176 11.98 -1.07 -11.91
N LEU A 177 12.90 -1.70 -11.19
CA LEU A 177 13.38 -1.25 -9.88
C LEU A 177 14.74 -0.54 -9.95
N THR A 178 15.33 -0.41 -11.13
CA THR A 178 16.63 0.25 -11.33
C THR A 178 16.68 1.67 -10.74
N PRO A 179 15.64 2.51 -10.85
CA PRO A 179 15.65 3.84 -10.22
C PRO A 179 15.80 3.83 -8.69
N LEU A 180 15.52 2.71 -8.01
CA LEU A 180 15.61 2.65 -6.55
C LEU A 180 17.06 2.51 -6.04
N ILE A 181 18.04 2.16 -6.90
CA ILE A 181 19.42 1.87 -6.46
C ILE A 181 20.12 3.05 -5.79
N SER A 182 19.69 4.28 -6.07
CA SER A 182 20.24 5.50 -5.46
C SER A 182 19.72 5.76 -4.04
N LEU A 183 18.65 5.08 -3.63
CA LEU A 183 18.02 5.23 -2.31
C LEU A 183 18.81 4.45 -1.23
N VAL A 184 20.09 4.78 -1.07
CA VAL A 184 21.03 4.07 -0.19
C VAL A 184 20.64 4.09 1.29
N ASN A 185 19.73 4.99 1.68
CA ASN A 185 19.18 5.09 3.04
C ASN A 185 17.89 4.31 3.25
N LEU A 186 17.35 3.64 2.22
CA LEU A 186 16.09 2.91 2.30
C LEU A 186 16.22 1.72 3.25
N GLU A 187 15.32 1.67 4.23
CA GLU A 187 15.26 0.67 5.29
C GLU A 187 14.02 -0.22 5.14
N TYR A 188 12.91 0.34 4.65
CA TYR A 188 11.64 -0.32 4.42
C TYR A 188 11.12 -0.07 3.00
N LEU A 189 10.71 -1.15 2.32
CA LEU A 189 10.14 -1.11 0.98
C LEU A 189 8.99 -2.11 0.86
N SER A 190 7.85 -1.65 0.34
CA SER A 190 6.69 -2.49 0.01
C SER A 190 6.38 -2.42 -1.49
N LEU A 191 6.31 -3.57 -2.16
CA LEU A 191 6.18 -3.68 -3.62
C LEU A 191 5.12 -4.69 -4.07
N SER A 192 4.29 -5.21 -3.15
CA SER A 192 3.21 -6.16 -3.46
C SER A 192 2.36 -5.71 -4.64
N ASP A 193 1.80 -6.64 -5.40
CA ASP A 193 0.84 -6.33 -6.47
C ASP A 193 1.38 -5.34 -7.52
N ASN A 194 2.59 -5.63 -8.03
CA ASN A 194 3.24 -4.96 -9.16
C ASN A 194 3.68 -6.00 -10.21
N GLN A 195 4.26 -5.54 -11.32
CA GLN A 195 4.69 -6.37 -12.46
C GLN A 195 6.21 -6.60 -12.45
N ILE A 196 6.76 -6.88 -11.28
CA ILE A 196 8.20 -6.98 -11.05
C ILE A 196 8.68 -8.40 -11.33
N SER A 197 9.68 -8.54 -12.21
CA SER A 197 10.35 -9.81 -12.53
C SER A 197 11.83 -9.82 -12.14
N ASP A 198 12.40 -8.66 -11.81
CA ASP A 198 13.81 -8.51 -11.47
C ASP A 198 13.99 -7.79 -10.13
N LEU A 199 14.41 -8.54 -9.11
CA LEU A 199 14.70 -8.02 -7.78
C LEU A 199 16.19 -7.71 -7.57
N THR A 200 17.04 -7.94 -8.58
CA THR A 200 18.49 -7.72 -8.46
C THR A 200 18.86 -6.27 -8.08
N PRO A 201 18.16 -5.21 -8.52
CA PRO A 201 18.48 -3.84 -8.10
C PRO A 201 18.44 -3.66 -6.58
N LEU A 202 17.56 -4.38 -5.87
CA LEU A 202 17.41 -4.26 -4.42
C LEU A 202 18.64 -4.76 -3.64
N LYS A 203 19.48 -5.61 -4.24
CA LYS A 203 20.73 -6.10 -3.63
C LYS A 203 21.73 -4.98 -3.37
N SER A 204 21.70 -3.90 -4.17
CA SER A 204 22.62 -2.77 -4.02
C SER A 204 22.30 -1.91 -2.79
N LEU A 205 21.11 -2.05 -2.21
CA LEU A 205 20.65 -1.23 -1.08
C LEU A 205 21.23 -1.76 0.25
N PRO A 206 22.17 -1.03 0.87
CA PRO A 206 22.92 -1.55 2.01
C PRO A 206 22.09 -1.59 3.29
N LYS A 207 21.10 -0.69 3.42
CA LYS A 207 20.26 -0.57 4.63
C LYS A 207 18.93 -1.30 4.52
N LEU A 208 18.55 -1.77 3.34
CA LEU A 208 17.27 -2.45 3.14
C LEU A 208 17.33 -3.83 3.81
N LYS A 209 16.83 -3.94 5.03
CA LYS A 209 16.91 -5.20 5.78
C LYS A 209 15.86 -6.20 5.30
N THR A 210 14.69 -5.68 5.00
CA THR A 210 13.54 -6.45 4.55
C THR A 210 12.78 -5.67 3.49
N PHE A 211 12.18 -6.38 2.54
CA PHE A 211 11.12 -5.84 1.73
C PHE A 211 9.97 -6.84 1.73
N SER A 212 8.74 -6.33 1.67
CA SER A 212 7.54 -7.14 1.64
C SER A 212 6.97 -7.23 0.23
N ILE A 213 6.62 -8.44 -0.17
CA ILE A 213 5.84 -8.74 -1.37
C ILE A 213 4.74 -9.73 -0.99
N PHE A 214 3.50 -9.46 -1.40
CA PHE A 214 2.29 -10.16 -0.95
C PHE A 214 2.24 -10.34 0.57
N TYR A 215 2.59 -9.27 1.30
CA TYR A 215 2.60 -9.21 2.77
C TYR A 215 3.60 -10.16 3.45
N THR A 216 4.56 -10.71 2.70
CA THR A 216 5.60 -11.62 3.20
C THR A 216 6.98 -11.02 3.00
N GLU A 217 7.81 -11.07 4.03
CA GLU A 217 9.21 -10.67 3.94
C GLU A 217 10.01 -11.69 3.15
N LEU A 218 10.57 -11.28 2.00
CA LEU A 218 11.34 -12.17 1.13
C LEU A 218 12.83 -12.16 1.51
N PRO A 219 13.45 -13.31 1.88
CA PRO A 219 14.86 -13.38 2.20
C PRO A 219 15.79 -12.93 1.04
N ARG A 220 16.90 -12.26 1.37
CA ARG A 220 17.91 -11.75 0.42
C ARG A 220 18.42 -12.77 -0.61
N LYS A 221 18.44 -14.06 -0.28
CA LYS A 221 18.84 -15.14 -1.20
C LYS A 221 17.94 -15.25 -2.44
N TYR A 222 16.71 -14.73 -2.39
CA TYR A 222 15.75 -14.77 -3.49
C TYR A 222 15.67 -13.47 -4.29
N TRP A 223 16.49 -12.46 -3.97
CA TRP A 223 16.46 -11.16 -4.65
C TRP A 223 17.18 -11.24 -6.00
N THR A 224 16.59 -11.96 -6.95
CA THR A 224 17.18 -12.21 -8.26
C THR A 224 16.12 -12.09 -9.34
N ARG A 225 16.50 -12.34 -10.60
CA ARG A 225 15.54 -12.41 -11.70
C ARG A 225 14.67 -13.65 -11.53
N ILE A 226 13.36 -13.53 -11.74
CA ILE A 226 12.44 -14.65 -11.67
C ILE A 226 12.74 -15.75 -12.71
N ASP A 227 13.44 -15.39 -13.78
CA ASP A 227 13.93 -16.33 -14.79
C ASP A 227 15.15 -17.14 -14.35
N GLU A 228 15.81 -16.73 -13.27
CA GLU A 228 16.93 -17.43 -12.65
C GLU A 228 16.49 -18.23 -11.42
N TRP A 229 15.19 -18.53 -11.31
CA TRP A 229 14.67 -19.30 -10.20
C TRP A 229 15.24 -20.71 -10.17
N LYS A 230 15.24 -21.30 -8.98
CA LYS A 230 15.81 -22.62 -8.74
C LYS A 230 14.79 -23.55 -8.10
N PRO A 231 14.59 -24.78 -8.60
CA PRO A 231 13.64 -25.74 -8.03
C PRO A 231 13.85 -26.00 -6.54
N GLU A 232 15.11 -25.97 -6.08
CA GLU A 232 15.51 -26.18 -4.70
C GLU A 232 14.89 -25.16 -3.74
N TRP A 233 14.50 -23.98 -4.22
CA TRP A 233 13.80 -22.98 -3.39
C TRP A 233 12.43 -23.49 -2.95
N LEU A 234 11.72 -24.20 -3.83
CA LEU A 234 10.42 -24.80 -3.52
C LEU A 234 10.56 -26.05 -2.65
N LEU A 235 11.75 -26.63 -2.56
CA LEU A 235 12.02 -27.83 -1.76
C LEU A 235 12.48 -27.45 -0.35
N THR A 236 13.52 -26.64 -0.25
CA THR A 236 14.27 -26.38 0.98
C THR A 236 13.72 -25.23 1.82
N GLU A 237 12.87 -24.36 1.27
CA GLU A 237 12.36 -23.20 2.00
C GLU A 237 11.34 -23.60 3.07
N LYS A 238 11.75 -23.63 4.33
CA LYS A 238 10.90 -24.06 5.45
C LYS A 238 9.75 -23.11 5.75
N ASN A 239 9.88 -21.82 5.40
CA ASN A 239 8.82 -20.86 5.62
C ASN A 239 7.73 -21.00 4.53
N ALA A 240 6.55 -21.49 4.93
CA ALA A 240 5.43 -21.73 4.03
C ALA A 240 4.95 -20.46 3.29
N GLU A 241 4.95 -19.30 3.96
CA GLU A 241 4.56 -18.04 3.33
C GLU A 241 5.58 -17.58 2.29
N VAL A 242 6.88 -17.72 2.59
CA VAL A 242 7.94 -17.42 1.60
C VAL A 242 7.80 -18.35 0.40
N ARG A 243 7.55 -19.64 0.64
CA ARG A 243 7.33 -20.62 -0.43
C ARG A 243 6.10 -20.26 -1.28
N ARG A 244 4.98 -19.89 -0.65
CA ARG A 244 3.76 -19.41 -1.34
C ARG A 244 4.07 -18.22 -2.24
N VAL A 245 4.79 -17.23 -1.71
CA VAL A 245 5.20 -16.04 -2.47
C VAL A 245 6.11 -16.39 -3.64
N LEU A 246 7.08 -17.28 -3.45
CA LEU A 246 7.94 -17.75 -4.54
C LEU A 246 7.10 -18.42 -5.63
N ILE A 247 6.18 -19.31 -5.27
CA ILE A 247 5.29 -19.98 -6.22
C ILE A 247 4.46 -18.95 -7.01
N GLN A 248 3.88 -17.97 -6.31
CA GLN A 248 3.06 -16.91 -6.92
C GLN A 248 3.88 -16.03 -7.87
N GLN A 249 5.14 -15.72 -7.53
CA GLN A 249 6.03 -14.93 -8.37
C GLN A 249 6.53 -15.70 -9.59
N ILE A 250 6.93 -16.96 -9.42
CA ILE A 250 7.44 -17.81 -10.52
C ILE A 250 6.32 -18.14 -11.50
N GLY A 251 5.10 -18.35 -10.98
CA GLY A 251 3.93 -18.73 -11.74
C GLY A 251 3.80 -20.25 -11.90
N TYR A 252 2.59 -20.75 -11.69
CA TYR A 252 2.33 -22.19 -11.72
C TYR A 252 2.63 -22.83 -13.08
N GLU A 253 2.32 -22.14 -14.20
CA GLU A 253 2.56 -22.67 -15.55
C GLU A 253 4.05 -22.93 -15.79
N LYS A 254 4.88 -21.99 -15.35
CA LYS A 254 6.33 -22.09 -15.46
C LYS A 254 6.87 -23.24 -14.60
N ILE A 255 6.41 -23.34 -13.34
CA ILE A 255 6.78 -24.44 -12.44
C ILE A 255 6.40 -25.79 -13.05
N CYS A 256 5.16 -25.94 -13.51
CA CYS A 256 4.69 -27.19 -14.08
C CYS A 256 5.44 -27.57 -15.35
N SER A 257 5.69 -26.60 -16.24
CA SER A 257 6.40 -26.84 -17.50
C SER A 257 7.88 -27.20 -17.28
N GLU A 258 8.57 -26.49 -16.39
CA GLU A 258 10.02 -26.69 -16.18
C GLU A 258 10.33 -27.92 -15.31
N LEU A 259 9.41 -28.31 -14.42
CA LEU A 259 9.60 -29.48 -13.55
C LEU A 259 8.88 -30.74 -14.02
N GLY A 260 8.17 -30.69 -15.15
CA GLY A 260 7.46 -31.85 -15.70
C GLY A 260 6.32 -32.33 -14.81
N ALA A 261 5.49 -31.40 -14.31
CA ALA A 261 4.36 -31.75 -13.46
C ALA A 261 3.33 -32.62 -14.21
N THR A 262 2.84 -33.66 -13.53
CA THR A 262 1.76 -34.51 -14.00
C THR A 262 0.51 -34.28 -13.16
N GLU A 263 -0.65 -34.18 -13.80
CA GLU A 263 -1.94 -34.15 -13.09
C GLU A 263 -2.20 -35.50 -12.42
N VAL A 264 -2.44 -35.48 -11.10
CA VAL A 264 -2.80 -36.65 -10.30
C VAL A 264 -4.30 -36.86 -10.34
N ASP A 265 -5.05 -35.78 -10.09
CA ASP A 265 -6.50 -35.76 -10.00
C ASP A 265 -7.03 -34.33 -10.17
N ALA A 266 -8.27 -34.19 -10.61
CA ALA A 266 -8.98 -32.92 -10.71
C ALA A 266 -10.39 -33.05 -10.15
N TRP A 267 -10.78 -32.11 -9.31
CA TRP A 267 -12.09 -32.06 -8.68
C TRP A 267 -12.58 -30.61 -8.61
N ARG A 268 -13.64 -30.28 -9.37
CA ARG A 268 -14.17 -28.92 -9.51
C ARG A 268 -13.08 -27.90 -9.90
N GLU A 269 -12.93 -26.79 -9.17
CA GLU A 269 -11.90 -25.77 -9.34
C GLU A 269 -10.51 -26.16 -8.79
N TYR A 270 -10.36 -27.39 -8.28
CA TYR A 270 -9.15 -27.91 -7.66
C TYR A 270 -8.44 -28.90 -8.58
N VAL A 271 -7.14 -28.73 -8.80
CA VAL A 271 -6.31 -29.68 -9.55
C VAL A 271 -5.07 -30.02 -8.75
N LEU A 272 -4.82 -31.31 -8.52
CA LEU A 272 -3.65 -31.81 -7.82
C LEU A 272 -2.58 -32.22 -8.83
N PHE A 273 -1.41 -31.62 -8.72
CA PHE A 273 -0.24 -31.94 -9.53
C PHE A 273 0.81 -32.66 -8.69
N ARG A 274 1.51 -33.60 -9.32
CA ARG A 274 2.72 -34.25 -8.81
C ARG A 274 3.90 -33.86 -9.68
N ILE A 275 5.01 -33.52 -9.04
CA ILE A 275 6.30 -33.29 -9.69
C ILE A 275 7.28 -34.33 -9.16
N ASP A 276 7.75 -35.17 -10.08
CA ASP A 276 8.78 -36.18 -9.85
C ASP A 276 10.14 -35.61 -10.26
N ALA A 277 10.66 -34.65 -9.48
CA ALA A 277 11.96 -34.07 -9.74
C ALA A 277 13.08 -34.91 -9.08
N GLU A 278 14.15 -35.23 -9.83
CA GLU A 278 15.38 -35.88 -9.34
C GLU A 278 16.23 -34.96 -8.43
N ILE A 279 15.59 -34.15 -7.59
CA ILE A 279 16.24 -33.13 -6.74
C ILE A 279 16.12 -33.51 -5.24
N ASP A 280 15.68 -34.75 -4.95
CA ASP A 280 15.77 -35.50 -3.70
C ASP A 280 15.30 -34.81 -2.39
N GLU A 281 14.12 -35.23 -1.93
CA GLU A 281 13.82 -35.63 -0.54
C GLU A 281 12.42 -36.32 -0.50
N GLU A 282 11.46 -35.88 -1.34
CA GLU A 282 10.11 -36.45 -1.55
C GLU A 282 9.44 -35.83 -2.81
N PRO A 283 8.46 -36.48 -3.47
CA PRO A 283 7.74 -35.88 -4.60
C PRO A 283 6.99 -34.61 -4.18
N ILE A 284 6.92 -33.60 -5.07
CA ILE A 284 6.21 -32.35 -4.75
C ILE A 284 4.76 -32.48 -5.19
N PHE A 285 3.84 -32.29 -4.25
CA PHE A 285 2.41 -32.18 -4.56
C PHE A 285 1.99 -30.72 -4.47
N LEU A 286 1.36 -30.23 -5.54
CA LEU A 286 0.90 -28.85 -5.66
C LEU A 286 -0.61 -28.84 -5.95
N LEU A 287 -1.36 -28.11 -5.14
CA LEU A 287 -2.78 -27.89 -5.34
C LEU A 287 -3.00 -26.56 -6.06
N LYS A 288 -3.57 -26.62 -7.26
CA LYS A 288 -4.15 -25.48 -7.96
C LYS A 288 -5.58 -25.28 -7.52
N MET A 289 -5.93 -24.03 -7.25
CA MET A 289 -7.28 -23.58 -6.92
C MET A 289 -7.58 -22.36 -7.77
N ILE A 290 -8.80 -22.27 -8.29
CA ILE A 290 -9.28 -21.10 -9.01
C ILE A 290 -10.38 -20.48 -8.17
N ASP A 291 -10.21 -19.23 -7.76
CA ASP A 291 -11.29 -18.49 -7.10
C ASP A 291 -12.41 -18.23 -8.12
N PRO A 292 -13.64 -18.73 -7.90
CA PRO A 292 -14.72 -18.61 -8.87
C PRO A 292 -15.22 -17.18 -9.05
N SER A 293 -14.94 -16.28 -8.10
CA SER A 293 -15.39 -14.88 -8.13
C SER A 293 -14.42 -13.95 -8.85
N THR A 294 -13.11 -14.18 -8.69
CA THR A 294 -12.06 -13.34 -9.30
C THR A 294 -11.35 -14.01 -10.47
N ASN A 295 -11.51 -15.32 -10.63
CA ASN A 295 -10.73 -16.17 -11.54
C ASN A 295 -9.22 -16.16 -11.22
N ASP A 296 -8.84 -15.76 -10.00
CA ASP A 296 -7.46 -15.80 -9.53
C ASP A 296 -7.01 -17.24 -9.29
N ILE A 297 -5.76 -17.53 -9.65
CA ILE A 297 -5.16 -18.85 -9.46
C ILE A 297 -4.29 -18.83 -8.21
N TYR A 298 -4.65 -19.68 -7.26
CA TYR A 298 -3.84 -19.97 -6.09
C TYR A 298 -3.14 -21.32 -6.28
N PHE A 299 -1.84 -21.37 -5.96
CA PHE A 299 -1.03 -22.56 -6.14
C PHE A 299 -0.20 -22.79 -4.88
N LEU A 300 -0.46 -23.89 -4.18
CA LEU A 300 0.12 -24.18 -2.87
C LEU A 300 0.70 -25.58 -2.82
N ARG A 301 1.80 -25.74 -2.07
CA ARG A 301 2.33 -27.07 -1.75
C ARG A 301 1.45 -27.75 -0.70
N VAL A 302 1.11 -29.00 -0.97
CA VAL A 302 0.35 -29.88 -0.06
C VAL A 302 1.19 -31.11 0.29
N PRO A 303 0.82 -31.89 1.32
CA PRO A 303 1.53 -33.12 1.68
C PRO A 303 1.68 -34.09 0.50
N PRO A 304 2.82 -34.81 0.41
CA PRO A 304 3.15 -35.67 -0.72
C PRO A 304 2.40 -37.01 -0.77
N ASN A 305 1.55 -37.28 0.22
CA ASN A 305 0.84 -38.54 0.41
C ASN A 305 -0.67 -38.42 0.14
N LEU A 306 -1.10 -37.36 -0.55
CA LEU A 306 -2.49 -37.12 -0.88
C LEU A 306 -2.80 -37.70 -2.27
N ASP A 307 -3.89 -38.44 -2.38
CA ASP A 307 -4.21 -39.19 -3.59
C ASP A 307 -5.26 -38.49 -4.48
N SER A 308 -5.86 -37.39 -4.01
CA SER A 308 -6.89 -36.65 -4.76
C SER A 308 -6.92 -35.15 -4.48
N ALA A 309 -7.46 -34.37 -5.41
CA ALA A 309 -7.65 -32.93 -5.25
C ALA A 309 -8.62 -32.61 -4.10
N ARG A 310 -9.63 -33.46 -3.87
CA ARG A 310 -10.58 -33.33 -2.74
C ARG A 310 -9.88 -33.50 -1.38
N GLU A 311 -8.98 -34.46 -1.25
CA GLU A 311 -8.19 -34.64 -0.01
C GLU A 311 -7.25 -33.47 0.23
N ALA A 312 -6.65 -32.93 -0.83
CA ALA A 312 -5.75 -31.79 -0.73
C ALA A 312 -6.46 -30.51 -0.24
N ILE A 313 -7.64 -30.18 -0.79
CA ILE A 313 -8.41 -29.02 -0.31
C ILE A 313 -8.95 -29.25 1.10
N ARG A 314 -9.35 -30.47 1.45
CA ARG A 314 -9.76 -30.83 2.80
C ARG A 314 -8.62 -30.63 3.81
N TRP A 315 -7.40 -31.03 3.45
CA TRP A 315 -6.21 -30.80 4.27
C TRP A 315 -5.96 -29.29 4.47
N LEU A 316 -6.03 -28.51 3.39
CA LEU A 316 -5.84 -27.06 3.44
C LEU A 316 -6.87 -26.38 4.36
N ASN A 317 -8.11 -26.86 4.36
CA ASN A 317 -9.21 -26.39 5.20
C ASN A 317 -9.27 -27.07 6.58
N HIS A 318 -8.13 -27.54 7.10
CA HIS A 318 -8.03 -28.14 8.43
C HIS A 318 -8.99 -29.32 8.70
N GLY A 319 -9.29 -30.10 7.66
CA GLY A 319 -10.07 -31.34 7.76
C GLY A 319 -11.56 -31.19 7.45
N VAL A 320 -12.05 -29.97 7.26
CA VAL A 320 -13.44 -29.71 6.85
C VAL A 320 -13.64 -30.11 5.40
N ASP A 321 -14.71 -30.84 5.12
CA ASP A 321 -14.99 -31.31 3.76
C ASP A 321 -15.37 -30.13 2.85
N PRO A 322 -14.82 -30.03 1.63
CA PRO A 322 -15.16 -28.96 0.70
C PRO A 322 -16.65 -28.87 0.32
N GLU A 323 -17.43 -29.94 0.50
CA GLU A 323 -18.89 -29.90 0.33
C GLU A 323 -19.60 -29.09 1.42
N GLU A 324 -19.01 -28.94 2.60
CA GLU A 324 -19.57 -28.17 3.72
C GLU A 324 -19.42 -26.65 3.52
N PHE A 325 -18.50 -26.21 2.67
CA PHE A 325 -18.33 -24.80 2.30
C PHE A 325 -19.11 -24.37 1.06
N ALA A 326 -19.64 -25.33 0.29
CA ALA A 326 -20.40 -25.05 -0.93
C ALA A 326 -21.81 -24.47 -0.67
N VAL A 327 -22.17 -24.26 0.60
CA VAL A 327 -23.46 -23.71 1.02
C VAL A 327 -23.23 -22.30 1.58
N GLU A 328 -22.89 -21.35 0.72
CA GLU A 328 -23.12 -19.90 0.90
C GLU A 328 -22.59 -19.16 -0.34
N THR A 329 -23.34 -19.22 -1.44
CA THR A 329 -23.26 -18.24 -2.54
C THR A 329 -24.62 -17.59 -2.73
#